data_AF-A0A2P8HJ43-F1
#
_entry.id   AF-A0A2P8HJ43-F1
#
_cell.length_a   1.000
_cell.length_b   1.000
_cell.length_c   1.000
_cell.angle_alpha   90.00
_cell.angle_beta   90.00
_cell.angle_gamma   90.00
#
_symmetry.space_group_name_H-M   'P 1'
#
loop_
_entity.id
_entity.type
_entity.pdbx_description
1 polymer ?
#
loop_
_entity_poly.entity_id
_entity_poly.type
_entity_poly.pdbx_seq_one_letter_code
_entity_poly.pdbx_strand_id
1 'polypeptide(L)'
;MKKFIITCIAVAAGLQLYQSAEAQSYVPTWQENKIKVLPAVNIKAYPFSLTDVTLLDGPFKTAMIADACYLLEIEPNRLLSAFHSNAGLPPKGKQYGGWETGGLAGHTMGHYLSACSM
;
A
#
# COMPACT_ATOMS: atom_id res chain seq x y z
N MET A 1 -32.58 27.33 -1.49
CA MET A 1 -31.55 27.60 -0.47
C MET A 1 -31.20 26.37 0.36
N LYS A 2 -32.16 25.70 1.02
CA LYS A 2 -31.88 24.50 1.84
C LYS A 2 -31.25 23.32 1.07
N LYS A 3 -31.69 23.05 -0.16
CA LYS A 3 -31.11 21.98 -1.01
C LYS A 3 -29.64 22.26 -1.42
N PHE A 4 -29.29 23.51 -1.69
CA PHE A 4 -27.93 23.91 -2.07
C PHE A 4 -26.94 23.74 -0.90
N ILE A 5 -27.38 24.07 0.32
CA ILE A 5 -26.61 23.88 1.55
C ILE A 5 -26.37 22.38 1.82
N ILE A 6 -27.38 21.53 1.60
CA ILE A 6 -27.25 20.07 1.77
C ILE A 6 -26.27 19.47 0.74
N THR A 7 -26.30 19.94 -0.52
CA THR A 7 -25.35 19.49 -1.55
C THR A 7 -23.92 19.93 -1.26
N CYS A 8 -23.70 21.15 -0.74
CA CYS A 8 -22.37 21.62 -0.33
C CYS A 8 -21.81 20.84 0.88
N ILE A 9 -22.65 20.46 1.84
CA ILE A 9 -22.24 19.64 2.99
C ILE A 9 -21.87 18.22 2.55
N ALA A 10 -22.61 17.63 1.60
CA ALA A 10 -22.30 16.31 1.04
C ALA A 10 -20.98 16.29 0.24
N VAL A 11 -20.67 17.37 -0.48
CA VAL A 11 -19.39 17.52 -1.20
C VAL A 11 -18.23 17.74 -0.23
N ALA A 12 -18.44 18.51 0.85
CA ALA A 12 -17.43 18.71 1.90
C ALA A 12 -17.16 17.43 2.72
N ALA A 13 -18.18 16.57 2.93
CA ALA A 13 -18.02 15.24 3.53
C ALA A 13 -17.37 14.22 2.58
N GLY A 14 -17.40 14.49 1.27
CA GLY A 14 -16.73 13.72 0.21
C GLY A 14 -15.26 14.11 -0.01
N LEU A 15 -14.77 15.19 0.61
CA LEU A 15 -13.34 15.41 0.77
C LEU A 15 -12.84 14.39 1.79
N GLN A 16 -12.46 13.24 1.26
CA GLN A 16 -11.80 12.16 1.95
C GLN A 16 -10.69 12.73 2.83
N LEU A 17 -10.82 12.53 4.13
CA LEU A 17 -9.67 12.42 5.00
C LEU A 17 -8.81 11.30 4.41
N TYR A 18 -7.82 11.67 3.59
CA TYR A 18 -6.70 10.81 3.29
C TYR A 18 -5.99 10.60 4.62
N GLN A 19 -6.42 9.60 5.39
CA GLN A 19 -5.56 9.06 6.43
C GLN A 19 -4.37 8.47 5.69
N SER A 20 -3.18 9.04 5.91
CA SER A 20 -1.95 8.39 5.50
C SER A 20 -1.95 7.01 6.14
N ALA A 21 -1.90 5.98 5.31
CA ALA A 21 -1.66 4.63 5.80
C ALA A 21 -0.20 4.60 6.24
N GLU A 22 0.02 4.77 7.54
CA GLU A 22 1.34 4.74 8.15
C GLU A 22 1.85 3.29 8.19
N ALA A 23 2.61 2.88 7.17
CA ALA A 23 3.33 1.62 7.21
C ALA A 23 4.50 1.71 8.20
N GLN A 24 4.69 0.68 9.02
CA GLN A 24 5.83 0.60 9.93
C GLN A 24 7.03 0.05 9.17
N SER A 25 8.09 0.85 9.04
CA SER A 25 9.39 0.31 8.63
C SER A 25 9.99 -0.53 9.77
N TYR A 26 10.58 -1.68 9.44
CA TYR A 26 11.33 -2.48 10.41
C TYR A 26 12.62 -1.77 10.87
N VAL A 27 13.16 -0.86 10.05
CA VAL A 27 14.37 -0.12 10.37
C VAL A 27 14.05 1.23 11.03
N PRO A 28 14.79 1.64 12.07
CA PRO A 28 14.65 2.98 12.66
C PRO A 28 14.95 4.03 11.60
N THR A 29 13.96 4.88 11.30
CA THR A 29 14.21 6.15 10.63
C THR A 29 14.60 7.21 11.66
N TRP A 30 15.10 8.35 11.18
CA TRP A 30 15.53 9.40 12.07
C TRP A 30 14.30 10.02 12.78
N GLN A 31 14.30 10.01 14.13
CA GLN A 31 13.22 10.52 15.01
C GLN A 31 11.89 9.73 14.98
N GLU A 32 11.92 8.43 14.72
CA GLU A 32 10.71 7.61 14.72
C GLU A 32 10.24 7.22 16.14
N ASN A 33 9.08 7.72 16.56
CA ASN A 33 8.49 7.44 17.88
C ASN A 33 7.77 6.08 17.97
N LYS A 34 7.71 5.31 16.88
CA LYS A 34 6.98 4.03 16.82
C LYS A 34 7.83 2.84 17.32
N ILE A 35 9.13 3.02 17.54
CA ILE A 35 10.03 1.94 17.97
C ILE A 35 9.95 1.76 19.49
N LYS A 36 9.31 0.66 19.90
CA LYS A 36 9.13 0.30 21.31
C LYS A 36 10.42 -0.20 21.99
N VAL A 37 11.30 -0.87 21.24
CA VAL A 37 12.55 -1.44 21.75
C VAL A 37 13.71 -0.67 21.15
N LEU A 38 14.44 0.07 21.98
CA LEU A 38 15.55 0.89 21.51
C LEU A 38 16.75 0.02 21.11
N PRO A 39 17.51 0.42 20.08
CA PRO A 39 18.76 -0.24 19.73
C PRO A 39 19.73 -0.31 20.91
N ALA A 40 20.30 -1.48 21.17
CA ALA A 40 21.30 -1.67 22.22
C ALA A 40 22.65 -0.98 21.90
N VAL A 41 22.85 -0.60 20.64
CA VAL A 41 24.06 0.04 20.12
C VAL A 41 23.74 1.43 19.59
N ASN A 42 24.74 2.31 19.58
CA ASN A 42 24.59 3.65 19.01
C ASN A 42 24.45 3.59 17.48
N ILE A 43 23.33 4.09 16.95
CA ILE A 43 23.07 4.16 15.51
C ILE A 43 23.97 5.21 14.87
N LYS A 44 24.69 4.81 13.81
CA LYS A 44 25.63 5.70 13.10
C LYS A 44 25.05 6.35 11.86
N ALA A 45 24.02 5.76 11.28
CA ALA A 45 23.36 6.26 10.08
C ALA A 45 21.89 5.83 10.10
N TYR A 46 21.04 6.65 9.48
CA TYR A 46 19.62 6.39 9.27
C TYR A 46 19.33 6.32 7.77
N PRO A 47 18.35 5.53 7.34
CA PRO A 47 17.90 5.55 5.95
C PRO A 47 17.24 6.90 5.62
N PHE A 48 17.34 7.30 4.36
CA PHE A 48 16.52 8.40 3.82
C PHE A 48 15.10 7.89 3.54
N SER A 49 14.10 8.76 3.66
CA SER A 49 12.76 8.46 3.16
C SER A 49 12.82 8.29 1.63
N LEU A 50 11.98 7.42 1.08
CA LEU A 50 11.85 7.28 -0.39
C LEU A 50 11.45 8.62 -1.04
N THR A 51 10.69 9.45 -0.33
CA THR A 51 10.30 10.80 -0.79
C THR A 51 11.47 11.78 -0.89
N ASP A 52 12.57 11.53 -0.17
CA ASP A 52 13.75 12.40 -0.15
C ASP A 52 14.78 12.00 -1.22
N VAL A 53 14.57 10.88 -1.90
CA VAL A 53 15.50 10.31 -2.89
C VAL A 53 14.85 10.26 -4.25
N THR A 54 15.35 11.08 -5.18
CA THR A 54 14.90 11.05 -6.58
C THR A 54 15.88 10.27 -7.44
N LEU A 55 15.40 9.18 -8.07
CA LEU A 55 16.15 8.49 -9.11
C LEU A 55 16.23 9.36 -10.37
N LEU A 56 17.46 9.64 -10.81
CA LEU A 56 17.75 10.27 -12.09
C LEU A 56 17.60 9.26 -13.25
N ASP A 57 17.68 9.76 -14.48
CA ASP A 57 17.62 8.92 -15.67
C ASP A 57 18.70 7.82 -15.63
N GLY A 58 18.27 6.59 -15.84
CA GLY A 58 19.12 5.42 -15.73
C GLY A 58 18.35 4.12 -15.51
N PRO A 59 19.05 2.98 -15.40
CA PRO A 59 18.41 1.65 -15.34
C PRO A 59 17.47 1.48 -14.13
N PHE A 60 17.77 2.10 -12.99
CA PHE A 60 16.91 2.02 -11.80
C PHE A 60 15.60 2.79 -11.98
N LYS A 61 15.62 3.96 -12.63
CA LYS A 61 14.40 4.70 -12.95
C LYS A 61 13.53 3.93 -13.94
N THR A 62 14.15 3.31 -14.95
CA THR A 62 13.46 2.44 -15.89
C THR A 62 12.79 1.26 -15.19
N ALA A 63 13.49 0.57 -14.29
CA ALA A 63 12.95 -0.54 -13.52
C ALA A 63 11.79 -0.11 -12.61
N MET A 64 11.93 1.03 -11.92
CA MET A 64 10.88 1.60 -11.07
C MET A 64 9.59 1.89 -11.85
N ILE A 65 9.72 2.45 -13.06
CA ILE A 65 8.57 2.73 -13.93
C ILE A 65 7.93 1.43 -14.43
N ALA A 66 8.76 0.45 -14.84
CA ALA A 66 8.25 -0.84 -15.30
C ALA A 66 7.47 -1.57 -14.19
N ASP A 67 7.98 -1.56 -12.96
CA ASP A 67 7.30 -2.14 -11.80
C ASP A 67 5.98 -1.41 -11.50
N ALA A 68 5.99 -0.07 -11.52
CA ALA A 68 4.76 0.71 -11.35
C ALA A 68 3.71 0.40 -12.43
N CYS A 69 4.12 0.24 -13.69
CA CYS A 69 3.23 -0.17 -14.77
C CYS A 69 2.65 -1.57 -14.51
N TYR A 70 3.48 -2.53 -14.09
CA TYR A 70 3.04 -3.88 -13.76
C TYR A 70 2.02 -3.89 -12.60
N LEU A 71 2.26 -3.11 -11.54
CA LEU A 71 1.32 -3.00 -10.42
C LEU A 71 -0.06 -2.50 -10.89
N LEU A 72 -0.11 -1.60 -11.88
CA LEU A 72 -1.36 -1.09 -12.44
C LEU A 72 -2.10 -2.11 -13.33
N GLU A 73 -1.43 -3.16 -13.81
CA GLU A 73 -2.06 -4.26 -14.56
C GLU A 73 -2.77 -5.27 -13.64
N ILE A 74 -2.39 -5.35 -12.37
CA ILE A 74 -2.95 -6.31 -11.42
C ILE A 74 -4.34 -5.87 -10.98
N GLU A 75 -5.36 -6.68 -11.25
CA GLU A 75 -6.72 -6.44 -10.73
C GLU A 75 -6.83 -6.77 -9.23
N PRO A 76 -7.05 -5.78 -8.33
CA PRO A 76 -7.04 -6.03 -6.88
C PRO A 76 -8.23 -6.85 -6.39
N ASN A 77 -9.38 -6.75 -7.05
CA ASN A 77 -10.58 -7.52 -6.71
C ASN A 77 -10.37 -9.03 -6.87
N ARG A 78 -9.52 -9.44 -7.81
CA ARG A 78 -9.16 -10.84 -8.00
C ARG A 78 -8.21 -11.32 -6.91
N LEU A 79 -7.27 -10.49 -6.45
CA LEU A 79 -6.44 -10.77 -5.27
C LEU A 79 -7.29 -10.88 -3.98
N LEU A 80 -8.39 -10.13 -3.88
CA LEU A 80 -9.33 -10.19 -2.75
C LEU A 80 -10.24 -11.43 -2.76
N SER A 81 -10.29 -12.20 -3.85
CA SER A 81 -11.22 -13.33 -4.02
C SER A 81 -11.18 -14.31 -2.85
N ALA A 82 -9.99 -14.81 -2.49
CA ALA A 82 -9.85 -15.81 -1.43
C ALA A 82 -10.16 -15.24 -0.03
N PHE A 83 -9.76 -14.00 0.24
CA PHE A 83 -10.09 -13.32 1.50
C PHE A 83 -11.61 -13.22 1.70
N HIS A 84 -12.32 -12.87 0.64
CA HIS A 84 -13.78 -12.79 0.65
C HIS A 84 -14.41 -14.16 0.91
N SER A 85 -14.03 -15.18 0.14
CA SER A 85 -14.55 -16.54 0.32
C SER A 85 -14.32 -17.05 1.74
N ASN A 86 -13.12 -16.84 2.29
CA ASN A 86 -12.76 -17.29 3.63
C ASN A 86 -13.51 -16.54 4.74
N ALA A 87 -13.92 -15.30 4.48
CA ALA A 87 -14.76 -14.51 5.37
C ALA A 87 -16.26 -14.81 5.22
N GLY A 88 -16.66 -15.76 4.37
CA GLY A 88 -18.07 -16.07 4.08
C GLY A 88 -18.76 -15.02 3.21
N LEU A 89 -18.00 -14.18 2.50
CA LEU A 89 -18.51 -13.13 1.62
C LEU A 89 -18.46 -13.57 0.15
N PRO A 90 -19.30 -12.99 -0.73
CA PRO A 90 -19.18 -13.19 -2.17
C PRO A 90 -17.77 -12.78 -2.65
N PRO A 91 -17.10 -13.60 -3.48
CA PRO A 91 -15.82 -13.23 -4.09
C PRO A 91 -15.94 -11.95 -4.91
N LYS A 92 -14.95 -11.05 -4.80
CA LYS A 92 -14.95 -9.79 -5.57
C LYS A 92 -14.51 -9.93 -7.02
N GLY A 93 -13.96 -11.07 -7.39
CA GLY A 93 -13.49 -11.36 -8.75
C GLY A 93 -13.07 -12.82 -8.86
N LYS A 94 -12.75 -13.27 -10.08
CA LYS A 94 -12.21 -14.61 -10.28
C LYS A 94 -10.80 -14.69 -9.67
N GLN A 95 -10.57 -15.65 -8.79
CA GLN A 95 -9.25 -15.86 -8.19
C GLN A 95 -8.15 -15.99 -9.25
N TYR A 96 -6.98 -15.44 -8.97
CA TYR A 96 -5.79 -15.70 -9.79
C TYR A 96 -5.37 -17.17 -9.69
N GLY A 97 -4.73 -17.68 -10.73
CA GLY A 97 -4.17 -19.05 -10.73
C GLY A 97 -2.84 -19.13 -9.99
N GLY A 98 -2.06 -20.17 -10.28
CA GLY A 98 -0.73 -20.34 -9.69
C GLY A 98 -0.80 -20.50 -8.17
N TRP A 99 0.06 -19.78 -7.45
CA TRP A 99 0.15 -19.86 -5.99
C TRP A 99 -1.11 -19.36 -5.27
N GLU A 100 -1.88 -18.46 -5.89
CA GLU A 100 -3.15 -18.00 -5.33
C GLU A 100 -4.18 -19.14 -5.26
N THR A 101 -4.13 -20.12 -6.16
CA THR A 101 -4.93 -21.37 -6.08
C THR A 101 -4.16 -22.56 -5.52
N GLY A 102 -2.85 -22.41 -5.29
CA GLY A 102 -1.92 -23.49 -4.95
C GLY A 102 -1.59 -23.62 -3.47
N GLY A 103 -2.41 -23.02 -2.59
CA GLY A 103 -2.23 -23.09 -1.13
C GLY A 103 -1.51 -21.89 -0.49
N LEU A 104 -1.13 -20.88 -1.27
CA LEU A 104 -0.53 -19.63 -0.78
C LEU A 104 -1.42 -18.41 -1.04
N ALA A 105 -2.73 -18.63 -1.12
CA ALA A 105 -3.71 -17.57 -1.37
C ALA A 105 -3.56 -16.41 -0.40
N GLY A 106 -3.48 -15.20 -0.94
CA GLY A 106 -3.39 -13.96 -0.17
C GLY A 106 -1.96 -13.49 0.15
N HIS A 107 -0.93 -14.32 -0.02
CA HIS A 107 0.46 -13.88 0.08
C HIS A 107 0.76 -12.74 -0.90
N THR A 108 0.36 -12.91 -2.16
CA THR A 108 0.57 -11.89 -3.21
C THR A 108 -0.15 -10.59 -2.87
N MET A 109 -1.34 -10.65 -2.26
CA MET A 109 -2.06 -9.45 -1.84
C MET A 109 -1.28 -8.62 -0.82
N GLY A 110 -0.67 -9.28 0.17
CA GLY A 110 0.17 -8.59 1.15
C GLY A 110 1.35 -7.86 0.50
N HIS A 111 2.01 -8.53 -0.45
CA HIS A 111 3.10 -7.93 -1.22
C HIS A 111 2.63 -6.80 -2.15
N TYR A 112 1.48 -6.97 -2.81
CA TYR A 112 0.87 -5.97 -3.66
C TYR A 112 0.57 -4.68 -2.88
N LEU A 113 -0.04 -4.78 -1.70
CA LEU A 113 -0.32 -3.61 -0.86
C LEU A 113 0.96 -2.91 -0.41
N SER A 114 1.99 -3.69 -0.03
CA SER A 114 3.30 -3.14 0.31
C SER A 114 3.90 -2.38 -0.87
N ALA A 115 3.89 -2.97 -2.08
CA ALA A 115 4.43 -2.37 -3.28
C ALA A 115 3.69 -1.08 -3.67
N CYS A 116 2.36 -1.06 -3.59
CA CYS A 116 1.57 0.15 -3.87
C CYS A 116 1.77 1.29 -2.86
N SER A 117 2.24 0.97 -1.65
CA SER A 117 2.46 1.96 -0.59
C SER A 117 3.83 2.64 -0.65
N MET A 118 4.76 2.10 -1.44
CA MET A 118 6.14 2.57 -1.56
C MET A 118 6.32 3.60 -2.68
#